data_AF-A0A6P1A2P8-F1
#
_entry.id   AF-A0A6P1A2P8-F1
#
_cell.length_a   1.000
_cell.length_b   1.000
_cell.length_c   1.000
_cell.angle_alpha   90.00
_cell.angle_beta   90.00
_cell.angle_gamma   90.00
#
_symmetry.space_group_name_H-M   'P 1'
#
loop_
_entity.id
_entity.type
_entity.pdbx_description
1 polymer ?
#
loop_
_entity_poly.entity_id
_entity_poly.type
_entity_poly.pdbx_seq_one_letter_code
_entity_poly.pdbx_strand_id
1 'polypeptide(L)'
;MLIPEPFTATPIAAGILTNFASDILKYHAQSLEGTLVGKVLKSAGLSEPTLYDSLHESLYKALDLYFNTYPQRDLLGIDNFFLDPEVAGQISGYILERRAIDWFKIQEAFDKQVGRHENSKKQIDQYNLDSKRIIEDFIECYRRVLREQLSLPQVVILLEVLNQNDKLISELRASEQRIQQYIAELKQNQLSSQSLNAAYQSGQQELAARLTEQLNTVGLVNQQQSLQVIQARLQPIPALFEMGLCKGRLLSPKPNEYFVSHGFTPDLLADWRETLTNTLVEASGSQDDIQPYFSGDKLLGGFRLCGICDQLYTTRFGMFLLPPSQDRNVYLELGIAIGLGAPFFLVQHHEAKIPPVLEALSRYTNGGLFRRMRRELAGQIEEYDFGVVHFIANLPAAGSQPQYLIAGGGLIEDEDFEGSITDALGSTYPNLQAVPLKQVLETARGAKTVLEQLVESIQTSRFAIYRVDEECSATTFLALGISIGLNQPFLMMHRSNKEVPLDLRGMGMYQFPNFTTLENEIIPRHQNLLNRYAG
;
A
#
# COMPACT_ATOMS: atom_id res chain seq x y z
N MET A 1 -34.16 -69.70 -10.52
CA MET A 1 -33.70 -69.31 -9.17
C MET A 1 -32.36 -68.61 -9.37
N LEU A 2 -32.37 -67.28 -9.39
CA LEU A 2 -31.20 -66.43 -9.55
C LEU A 2 -31.17 -65.52 -8.32
N ILE A 3 -30.02 -65.49 -7.67
CA ILE A 3 -29.72 -64.78 -6.43
C ILE A 3 -29.80 -63.27 -6.73
N PRO A 4 -30.45 -62.44 -5.88
CA PRO A 4 -30.53 -61.00 -6.13
C PRO A 4 -29.15 -60.37 -5.99
N GLU A 5 -28.74 -59.56 -6.96
CA GLU A 5 -27.60 -58.64 -6.83
C GLU A 5 -27.88 -57.64 -5.70
N PRO A 6 -27.03 -57.53 -4.68
CA PRO A 6 -27.18 -56.53 -3.65
C PRO A 6 -26.36 -55.28 -4.01
N PHE A 7 -27.00 -54.11 -3.94
CA PHE A 7 -26.44 -52.75 -3.93
C PHE A 7 -25.99 -52.15 -5.28
N THR A 8 -26.96 -51.72 -6.10
CA THR A 8 -26.79 -50.51 -6.90
C THR A 8 -26.68 -49.30 -5.97
N ALA A 9 -25.51 -48.66 -5.89
CA ALA A 9 -25.18 -47.50 -5.01
C ALA A 9 -25.98 -46.20 -5.32
N THR A 10 -26.93 -46.26 -6.23
CA THR A 10 -27.53 -45.09 -6.87
C THR A 10 -28.60 -44.32 -6.07
N PRO A 11 -29.34 -44.89 -5.08
CA PRO A 11 -30.28 -44.10 -4.28
C PRO A 11 -29.66 -43.39 -3.06
N ILE A 12 -28.55 -43.92 -2.52
CA ILE A 12 -27.93 -43.42 -1.29
C ILE A 12 -27.02 -42.21 -1.58
N ALA A 13 -26.25 -42.26 -2.68
CA ALA A 13 -25.38 -41.16 -3.12
C ALA A 13 -26.14 -39.85 -3.37
N ALA A 14 -27.33 -39.89 -4.00
CA ALA A 14 -28.08 -38.66 -4.32
C ALA A 14 -28.55 -37.87 -3.08
N GLY A 15 -28.94 -38.56 -2.01
CA GLY A 15 -29.35 -37.93 -0.74
C GLY A 15 -28.17 -37.33 0.04
N ILE A 16 -27.02 -38.00 -0.02
CA ILE A 16 -25.76 -37.57 0.62
C ILE A 16 -25.18 -36.33 -0.09
N LEU A 17 -25.15 -36.35 -1.42
CA LEU A 17 -24.66 -35.24 -2.26
C LEU A 17 -25.46 -33.95 -2.03
N THR A 18 -26.78 -34.07 -1.83
CA THR A 18 -27.66 -32.92 -1.59
C THR A 18 -27.43 -32.31 -0.20
N ASN A 19 -27.20 -33.14 0.83
CA ASN A 19 -27.00 -32.67 2.20
C ASN A 19 -25.64 -32.00 2.41
N PHE A 20 -24.56 -32.54 1.85
CA PHE A 20 -23.22 -31.92 1.95
C PHE A 20 -23.16 -30.56 1.25
N ALA A 21 -23.64 -30.49 0.01
CA ALA A 21 -23.68 -29.24 -0.74
C ALA A 21 -24.62 -28.22 -0.07
N SER A 22 -25.74 -28.67 0.52
CA SER A 22 -26.63 -27.82 1.30
C SER A 22 -26.00 -27.35 2.61
N ASP A 23 -25.28 -28.19 3.36
CA ASP A 23 -24.70 -27.84 4.66
C ASP A 23 -23.49 -26.89 4.54
N ILE A 24 -22.68 -27.04 3.48
CA ILE A 24 -21.65 -26.05 3.09
C ILE A 24 -22.26 -24.66 2.89
N LEU A 25 -23.46 -24.62 2.30
CA LEU A 25 -24.13 -23.38 1.92
C LEU A 25 -25.01 -22.80 3.04
N LYS A 26 -25.57 -23.65 3.91
CA LYS A 26 -26.42 -23.27 5.05
C LYS A 26 -25.69 -22.39 6.06
N TYR A 27 -24.36 -22.50 6.13
CA TYR A 27 -23.50 -21.64 6.96
C TYR A 27 -23.39 -20.19 6.44
N HIS A 28 -23.80 -19.92 5.19
CA HIS A 28 -23.78 -18.58 4.59
C HIS A 28 -25.14 -18.09 4.05
N ALA A 29 -26.19 -18.92 4.07
CA ALA A 29 -27.49 -18.64 3.44
C ALA A 29 -28.63 -18.25 4.39
N GLN A 30 -28.37 -17.49 5.46
CA GLN A 30 -29.44 -16.95 6.33
C GLN A 30 -30.03 -15.62 5.85
N SER A 31 -30.16 -15.42 4.54
CA SER A 31 -31.18 -14.52 4.00
C SER A 31 -31.50 -14.88 2.54
N LEU A 32 -32.81 -14.95 2.24
CA LEU A 32 -33.45 -14.64 0.94
C LEU A 32 -34.20 -15.71 0.11
N GLU A 33 -34.29 -17.00 0.46
CA GLU A 33 -34.99 -17.96 -0.45
C GLU A 33 -36.15 -18.76 0.14
N GLY A 34 -36.94 -18.12 1.00
CA GLY A 34 -38.08 -18.75 1.66
C GLY A 34 -39.43 -18.69 0.92
N THR A 35 -39.52 -18.10 -0.29
CA THR A 35 -40.84 -17.91 -0.93
C THR A 35 -41.08 -18.84 -2.12
N LEU A 36 -42.28 -19.43 -2.13
CA LEU A 36 -42.78 -20.33 -3.17
C LEU A 36 -42.78 -19.69 -4.58
N VAL A 37 -42.83 -18.35 -4.66
CA VAL A 37 -42.83 -17.59 -5.91
C VAL A 37 -41.43 -17.59 -6.56
N GLY A 38 -40.35 -17.54 -5.79
CA GLY A 38 -38.98 -17.57 -6.32
C GLY A 38 -38.61 -18.93 -6.91
N LYS A 39 -39.10 -20.02 -6.33
CA LYS A 39 -38.84 -21.40 -6.80
C LYS A 39 -39.50 -21.71 -8.15
N VAL A 40 -40.64 -21.07 -8.46
CA VAL A 40 -41.38 -21.26 -9.70
C VAL A 40 -40.80 -20.44 -10.86
N LEU A 41 -40.20 -19.28 -10.59
CA LEU A 41 -39.57 -18.44 -11.62
C LEU A 41 -38.21 -19.00 -12.09
N LYS A 42 -37.44 -19.63 -11.19
CA LYS A 42 -36.17 -20.29 -11.51
C LYS A 42 -36.34 -21.58 -12.34
N SER A 43 -37.36 -22.40 -12.05
CA SER A 43 -37.62 -23.64 -12.81
C SER A 43 -38.15 -23.38 -14.23
N ALA A 44 -38.67 -22.18 -14.50
CA ALA A 44 -39.13 -21.75 -15.81
C ALA A 44 -38.04 -21.09 -16.69
N GLY A 45 -36.79 -20.96 -16.19
CA GLY A 45 -35.66 -20.39 -16.94
C GLY A 45 -35.74 -18.86 -17.14
N LEU A 46 -36.48 -18.15 -16.29
CA LEU A 46 -36.73 -16.70 -16.41
C LEU A 46 -35.83 -15.84 -15.50
N SER A 47 -34.89 -16.43 -14.76
CA SER A 47 -33.82 -15.69 -14.06
C SER A 47 -32.48 -16.44 -14.18
N GLU A 48 -31.38 -15.70 -14.32
CA GLU A 48 -30.03 -16.27 -14.33
C GLU A 48 -29.73 -17.03 -13.02
N PRO A 49 -28.99 -18.15 -13.08
CA PRO A 49 -28.56 -18.85 -11.88
C PRO A 49 -27.68 -17.91 -11.04
N THR A 50 -27.98 -17.81 -9.75
CA THR A 50 -27.17 -17.03 -8.84
C THR A 50 -25.80 -17.71 -8.66
N LEU A 51 -24.78 -16.96 -8.24
CA LEU A 51 -23.46 -17.52 -7.89
C LEU A 51 -23.57 -18.71 -6.90
N TYR A 52 -24.60 -18.69 -6.07
CA TYR A 52 -24.96 -19.76 -5.14
C TYR A 52 -25.45 -21.04 -5.85
N ASP A 53 -26.32 -20.90 -6.86
CA ASP A 53 -26.83 -22.04 -7.64
C ASP A 53 -25.68 -22.72 -8.42
N SER A 54 -24.80 -21.92 -9.03
CA SER A 54 -23.63 -22.43 -9.77
C SER A 54 -22.59 -23.09 -8.86
N LEU A 55 -22.40 -22.57 -7.64
CA LEU A 55 -21.49 -23.16 -6.67
C LEU A 55 -22.02 -24.49 -6.11
N HIS A 56 -23.31 -24.55 -5.77
CA HIS A 56 -23.98 -25.79 -5.35
C HIS A 56 -23.84 -26.87 -6.42
N GLU A 57 -24.12 -26.53 -7.68
CA GLU A 57 -24.01 -27.44 -8.81
C GLU A 57 -22.57 -27.91 -9.05
N SER A 58 -21.58 -27.02 -8.89
CA SER A 58 -20.16 -27.36 -9.03
C SER A 58 -19.69 -28.34 -7.95
N LEU A 59 -20.05 -28.09 -6.68
CA LEU A 59 -19.69 -28.97 -5.57
C LEU A 59 -20.37 -30.33 -5.67
N TYR A 60 -21.64 -30.35 -6.11
CA TYR A 60 -22.37 -31.58 -6.37
C TYR A 60 -21.68 -32.44 -7.43
N LYS A 61 -21.36 -31.86 -8.60
CA LYS A 61 -20.66 -32.60 -9.67
C LYS A 61 -19.24 -32.99 -9.26
N ALA A 62 -18.58 -32.22 -8.40
CA ALA A 62 -17.24 -32.54 -7.90
C ALA A 62 -17.24 -33.79 -7.01
N LEU A 63 -18.20 -33.91 -6.10
CA LEU A 63 -18.35 -35.11 -5.28
C LEU A 63 -18.76 -36.32 -6.13
N ASP A 64 -19.67 -36.14 -7.08
CA ASP A 64 -20.04 -37.21 -8.01
C ASP A 64 -18.82 -37.69 -8.82
N LEU A 65 -18.04 -36.75 -9.39
CA LEU A 65 -16.80 -37.06 -10.08
C LEU A 65 -15.78 -37.75 -9.16
N TYR A 66 -15.68 -37.35 -7.89
CA TYR A 66 -14.77 -37.95 -6.91
C TYR A 66 -15.11 -39.41 -6.64
N PHE A 67 -16.37 -39.74 -6.33
CA PHE A 67 -16.77 -41.13 -6.06
C PHE A 67 -16.77 -42.00 -7.33
N ASN A 68 -17.03 -41.41 -8.49
CA ASN A 68 -16.85 -42.12 -9.77
C ASN A 68 -15.37 -42.40 -10.07
N THR A 69 -14.46 -41.50 -9.67
CA THR A 69 -13.01 -41.69 -9.85
C THR A 69 -12.41 -42.65 -8.83
N TYR A 70 -12.96 -42.69 -7.60
CA TYR A 70 -12.49 -43.52 -6.50
C TYR A 70 -13.62 -44.34 -5.87
N PRO A 71 -14.24 -45.29 -6.60
CA PRO A 71 -15.44 -46.01 -6.13
C PRO A 71 -15.18 -46.84 -4.87
N GLN A 72 -13.95 -47.33 -4.67
CA GLN A 72 -13.54 -48.04 -3.46
C GLN A 72 -13.61 -47.19 -2.20
N ARG A 73 -13.64 -45.85 -2.31
CA ARG A 73 -13.67 -44.93 -1.17
C ARG A 73 -15.08 -44.75 -0.60
N ASP A 74 -16.11 -44.91 -1.44
CA ASP A 74 -17.51 -44.93 -1.00
C ASP A 74 -17.75 -46.11 -0.03
N LEU A 75 -17.22 -47.29 -0.39
CA LEU A 75 -17.30 -48.50 0.43
C LEU A 75 -16.55 -48.40 1.77
N LEU A 76 -15.66 -47.43 1.93
CA LEU A 76 -14.90 -47.19 3.16
C LEU A 76 -15.60 -46.24 4.13
N GLY A 77 -16.78 -45.69 3.78
CA GLY A 77 -17.50 -44.73 4.62
C GLY A 77 -16.94 -43.31 4.55
N ILE A 78 -16.20 -42.97 3.48
CA ILE A 78 -15.62 -41.63 3.27
C ILE A 78 -16.73 -40.59 2.95
N ASP A 79 -17.90 -41.03 2.51
CA ASP A 79 -19.11 -40.22 2.40
C ASP A 79 -19.49 -39.55 3.74
N ASN A 80 -19.45 -40.30 4.84
CA ASN A 80 -19.75 -39.80 6.19
C ASN A 80 -18.70 -38.80 6.69
N PHE A 81 -17.48 -38.89 6.18
CA PHE A 81 -16.42 -37.93 6.46
C PHE A 81 -16.68 -36.58 5.81
N PHE A 82 -17.14 -36.55 4.55
CA PHE A 82 -17.56 -35.30 3.94
C PHE A 82 -18.78 -34.71 4.66
N LEU A 83 -19.75 -35.52 5.07
CA LEU A 83 -20.93 -35.04 5.81
C LEU A 83 -20.63 -34.48 7.22
N ASP A 84 -19.41 -34.60 7.74
CA ASP A 84 -19.09 -33.98 9.03
C ASP A 84 -19.07 -32.44 8.90
N PRO A 85 -19.83 -31.70 9.73
CA PRO A 85 -19.94 -30.25 9.62
C PRO A 85 -18.60 -29.51 9.72
N GLU A 86 -17.63 -30.05 10.47
CA GLU A 86 -16.31 -29.43 10.56
C GLU A 86 -15.56 -29.62 9.24
N VAL A 87 -15.63 -30.79 8.62
CA VAL A 87 -15.00 -31.07 7.31
C VAL A 87 -15.62 -30.20 6.22
N ALA A 88 -16.95 -30.14 6.17
CA ALA A 88 -17.68 -29.26 5.26
C ALA A 88 -17.30 -27.78 5.48
N GLY A 89 -17.19 -27.34 6.74
CA GLY A 89 -16.78 -25.97 7.09
C GLY A 89 -15.34 -25.63 6.65
N GLN A 90 -14.39 -26.54 6.86
CA GLN A 90 -13.00 -26.36 6.44
C GLN A 90 -12.86 -26.29 4.90
N ILE A 91 -13.55 -27.18 4.18
CA ILE A 91 -13.58 -27.18 2.70
C ILE A 91 -14.23 -25.90 2.18
N SER A 92 -15.37 -25.50 2.76
CA SER A 92 -16.08 -24.26 2.40
C SER A 92 -15.21 -23.03 2.64
N GLY A 93 -14.59 -22.93 3.81
CA GLY A 93 -13.67 -21.84 4.15
C GLY A 93 -12.45 -21.77 3.23
N TYR A 94 -11.94 -22.92 2.78
CA TYR A 94 -10.86 -22.97 1.78
C TYR A 94 -11.32 -22.49 0.39
N ILE A 95 -12.49 -22.92 -0.07
CA ILE A 95 -13.01 -22.59 -1.41
C ILE A 95 -13.53 -21.15 -1.50
N LEU A 96 -14.30 -20.69 -0.50
CA LEU A 96 -15.02 -19.41 -0.55
C LEU A 96 -14.23 -18.28 0.11
N GLU A 97 -13.60 -18.56 1.25
CA GLU A 97 -12.99 -17.55 2.10
C GLU A 97 -11.46 -17.58 2.09
N ARG A 98 -10.85 -18.50 1.33
CA ARG A 98 -9.40 -18.67 1.20
C ARG A 98 -8.69 -18.96 2.54
N ARG A 99 -9.40 -19.59 3.49
CA ARG A 99 -8.82 -19.99 4.78
C ARG A 99 -8.00 -21.27 4.62
N ALA A 100 -6.89 -21.35 5.34
CA ALA A 100 -6.10 -22.58 5.39
C ALA A 100 -6.90 -23.70 6.08
N ILE A 101 -6.84 -24.90 5.52
CA ILE A 101 -7.48 -26.08 6.12
C ILE A 101 -6.75 -26.46 7.41
N ASP A 102 -7.50 -26.52 8.50
CA ASP A 102 -7.01 -27.03 9.78
C ASP A 102 -6.96 -28.57 9.74
N TRP A 103 -5.79 -29.10 9.41
CA TRP A 103 -5.58 -30.54 9.27
C TRP A 103 -5.74 -31.32 10.57
N PHE A 104 -5.60 -30.67 11.73
CA PHE A 104 -5.82 -31.33 13.01
C PHE A 104 -7.31 -31.66 13.17
N LYS A 105 -8.18 -30.70 12.89
CA LYS A 105 -9.64 -30.89 12.94
C LYS A 105 -10.14 -31.85 11.86
N ILE A 106 -9.56 -31.78 10.66
CA ILE A 106 -9.84 -32.73 9.58
C ILE A 106 -9.46 -34.16 10.00
N GLN A 107 -8.29 -34.34 10.63
CA GLN A 107 -7.87 -35.65 11.12
C GLN A 107 -8.77 -36.17 12.25
N GLU A 108 -9.18 -35.30 13.19
CA GLU A 108 -10.11 -35.65 14.26
C GLU A 108 -11.47 -36.11 13.71
N ALA A 109 -12.00 -35.40 12.70
CA ALA A 109 -13.23 -35.79 12.02
C ALA A 109 -13.06 -37.11 11.24
N PHE A 110 -11.91 -37.32 10.61
CA PHE A 110 -11.60 -38.57 9.90
C PHE A 110 -11.59 -39.77 10.86
N ASP A 111 -10.90 -39.65 12.00
CA ASP A 111 -10.83 -40.70 13.01
C ASP A 111 -12.21 -40.96 13.65
N LYS A 112 -13.02 -39.91 13.82
CA LYS A 112 -14.38 -40.00 14.35
C LYS A 112 -15.35 -40.68 13.39
N GLN A 113 -15.30 -40.37 12.09
CA GLN A 113 -16.32 -40.82 11.13
C GLN A 113 -15.91 -42.10 10.40
N VAL A 114 -14.63 -42.24 10.06
CA VAL A 114 -14.10 -43.36 9.27
C VAL A 114 -13.33 -44.34 10.16
N GLY A 115 -12.64 -43.83 11.18
CA GLY A 115 -11.79 -44.61 12.09
C GLY A 115 -12.52 -45.51 13.11
N ARG A 116 -13.87 -45.51 13.14
CA ARG A 116 -14.65 -46.27 14.14
C ARG A 116 -14.78 -47.77 13.88
N HIS A 117 -14.60 -48.23 12.63
CA HIS A 117 -14.77 -49.63 12.28
C HIS A 117 -13.42 -50.30 11.97
N GLU A 118 -13.05 -51.34 12.73
CA GLU A 118 -11.75 -52.03 12.59
C GLU A 118 -11.47 -52.53 11.17
N ASN A 119 -12.51 -52.91 10.42
CA ASN A 119 -12.39 -53.37 9.05
C ASN A 119 -12.08 -52.22 8.07
N SER A 120 -12.70 -51.05 8.25
CA SER A 120 -12.40 -49.85 7.44
C SER A 120 -10.98 -49.38 7.70
N LYS A 121 -10.52 -49.41 8.96
CA LYS A 121 -9.15 -49.01 9.34
C LYS A 121 -8.09 -49.87 8.65
N LYS A 122 -8.24 -51.20 8.67
CA LYS A 122 -7.31 -52.12 7.97
C LYS A 122 -7.25 -51.87 6.46
N GLN A 123 -8.39 -51.54 5.84
CA GLN A 123 -8.44 -51.25 4.41
C GLN A 123 -7.84 -49.86 4.08
N ILE A 124 -8.09 -48.85 4.92
CA ILE A 124 -7.49 -47.50 4.79
C ILE A 124 -5.96 -47.57 4.88
N ASP A 125 -5.45 -48.33 5.86
CA ASP A 125 -4.01 -48.58 6.02
C ASP A 125 -3.44 -49.33 4.80
N GLN A 126 -4.17 -50.31 4.26
CA GLN A 126 -3.76 -51.07 3.07
C GLN A 126 -3.68 -50.19 1.81
N TYR A 127 -4.54 -49.19 1.67
CA TYR A 127 -4.55 -48.27 0.53
C TYR A 127 -3.70 -47.00 0.74
N ASN A 128 -3.03 -46.87 1.89
CA ASN A 128 -2.28 -45.69 2.30
C ASN A 128 -3.10 -44.41 2.09
N LEU A 129 -4.35 -44.45 2.55
CA LEU A 129 -5.28 -43.34 2.51
C LEU A 129 -5.21 -42.60 3.84
N ASP A 130 -5.03 -41.30 3.78
CA ASP A 130 -5.17 -40.42 4.93
C ASP A 130 -6.19 -39.32 4.62
N SER A 131 -6.61 -38.63 5.67
CA SER A 131 -7.57 -37.54 5.58
C SER A 131 -7.11 -36.45 4.60
N LYS A 132 -5.80 -36.18 4.56
CA LYS A 132 -5.18 -35.19 3.68
C LYS A 132 -5.35 -35.54 2.20
N ARG A 133 -4.96 -36.74 1.81
CA ARG A 133 -5.05 -37.23 0.44
C ARG A 133 -6.49 -37.29 -0.06
N ILE A 134 -7.43 -37.63 0.81
CA ILE A 134 -8.87 -37.64 0.51
C ILE A 134 -9.38 -36.25 0.15
N ILE A 135 -9.01 -35.23 0.95
CA ILE A 135 -9.38 -33.84 0.69
C ILE A 135 -8.68 -33.30 -0.56
N GLU A 136 -7.38 -33.56 -0.73
CA GLU A 136 -6.63 -33.13 -1.92
C GLU A 136 -7.20 -33.70 -3.23
N ASP A 137 -7.52 -35.00 -3.24
CA ASP A 137 -8.14 -35.66 -4.39
C ASP A 137 -9.54 -35.09 -4.69
N PHE A 138 -10.32 -34.73 -3.66
CA PHE A 138 -11.62 -34.06 -3.84
C PHE A 138 -11.46 -32.65 -4.42
N ILE A 139 -10.52 -31.85 -3.93
CA ILE A 139 -10.25 -30.50 -4.46
C ILE A 139 -9.81 -30.57 -5.92
N GLU A 140 -9.06 -31.60 -6.32
CA GLU A 140 -8.72 -31.79 -7.74
C GLU A 140 -9.94 -32.14 -8.60
N CYS A 141 -10.84 -33.01 -8.12
CA CYS A 141 -12.12 -33.25 -8.78
C CYS A 141 -12.96 -31.97 -8.91
N TYR A 142 -12.98 -31.13 -7.87
CA TYR A 142 -13.64 -29.83 -7.91
C TYR A 142 -13.03 -28.89 -8.95
N ARG A 143 -11.70 -28.80 -9.01
CA ARG A 143 -10.98 -28.01 -10.05
C ARG A 143 -11.31 -28.50 -11.46
N ARG A 144 -11.42 -29.82 -11.67
CA ARG A 144 -11.79 -30.41 -12.96
C ARG A 144 -13.21 -30.03 -13.38
N VAL A 145 -14.17 -30.11 -12.46
CA VAL A 145 -15.56 -29.70 -12.73
C VAL A 145 -15.65 -28.20 -13.06
N LEU A 146 -14.90 -27.35 -12.36
CA LEU A 146 -14.85 -25.92 -12.67
C LEU A 146 -14.26 -25.65 -14.07
N ARG A 147 -13.24 -26.41 -14.49
CA ARG A 147 -12.68 -26.33 -15.86
C ARG A 147 -13.69 -26.70 -16.94
N GLU A 148 -14.60 -27.62 -16.64
CA GLU A 148 -15.63 -28.08 -17.57
C GLU A 148 -16.84 -27.12 -17.66
N GLN A 149 -17.09 -26.32 -16.60
CA GLN A 149 -18.25 -25.42 -16.52
C GLN A 149 -17.96 -23.95 -16.83
N LEU A 150 -16.70 -23.50 -16.69
CA LEU A 150 -16.31 -22.10 -16.87
C LEU A 150 -15.65 -21.88 -18.24
N SER A 151 -15.80 -20.68 -18.81
CA SER A 151 -15.09 -20.32 -20.04
C SER A 151 -13.57 -20.27 -19.81
N LEU A 152 -12.77 -20.62 -20.84
CA LEU A 152 -11.30 -20.70 -20.75
C LEU A 152 -10.63 -19.47 -20.05
N PRO A 153 -11.08 -18.21 -20.27
CA PRO A 153 -10.52 -17.05 -19.57
C PRO A 153 -10.84 -17.02 -18.06
N GLN A 154 -12.04 -17.46 -17.66
CA GLN A 154 -12.46 -17.51 -16.25
C GLN A 154 -11.74 -18.63 -15.49
N VAL A 155 -11.51 -19.77 -16.15
CA VAL A 155 -10.72 -20.89 -15.64
C VAL A 155 -9.27 -20.48 -15.37
N VAL A 156 -8.65 -19.71 -16.26
CA VAL A 156 -7.26 -19.24 -16.08
C VAL A 156 -7.15 -18.29 -14.89
N ILE A 157 -8.07 -17.34 -14.71
CA ILE A 157 -8.05 -16.43 -13.55
C ILE A 157 -8.29 -17.19 -12.24
N LEU A 158 -9.27 -18.11 -12.21
CA LEU A 158 -9.61 -18.85 -11.00
C LEU A 158 -8.52 -19.87 -10.60
N LEU A 159 -7.92 -20.57 -11.57
CA LEU A 159 -6.85 -21.54 -11.30
C LEU A 159 -5.50 -20.89 -11.03
N GLU A 160 -5.19 -19.75 -11.65
CA GLU A 160 -3.98 -18.97 -11.35
C GLU A 160 -4.06 -18.48 -9.89
N VAL A 161 -5.23 -18.00 -9.45
CA VAL A 161 -5.46 -17.58 -8.06
C VAL A 161 -5.40 -18.75 -7.06
N LEU A 162 -5.87 -19.94 -7.43
CA LEU A 162 -5.79 -21.13 -6.57
C LEU A 162 -4.37 -21.76 -6.53
N ASN A 163 -3.65 -21.80 -7.65
CA ASN A 163 -2.29 -22.34 -7.73
C ASN A 163 -1.25 -21.42 -7.08
N GLN A 164 -1.44 -20.10 -7.18
CA GLN A 164 -0.59 -19.14 -6.46
C GLN A 164 -0.70 -19.33 -4.94
N ASN A 165 -1.86 -19.74 -4.42
CA ASN A 165 -2.06 -20.02 -3.01
C ASN A 165 -1.37 -21.30 -2.51
N ASP A 166 -1.41 -22.40 -3.26
CA ASP A 166 -0.71 -23.64 -2.84
C ASP A 166 0.81 -23.46 -2.87
N LYS A 167 1.32 -22.66 -3.83
CA LYS A 167 2.73 -22.27 -3.87
C LYS A 167 3.10 -21.34 -2.71
N LEU A 168 2.26 -20.35 -2.40
CA LEU A 168 2.46 -19.45 -1.28
C LEU A 168 2.40 -20.18 0.07
N ILE A 169 1.46 -21.12 0.26
CA ILE A 169 1.29 -21.91 1.48
C ILE A 169 2.44 -22.91 1.65
N SER A 170 2.89 -23.56 0.57
CA SER A 170 4.07 -24.45 0.63
C SER A 170 5.36 -23.67 0.88
N GLU A 171 5.51 -22.48 0.32
CA GLU A 171 6.62 -21.56 0.64
C GLU A 171 6.53 -21.05 2.07
N LEU A 172 5.34 -20.75 2.58
CA LEU A 172 5.10 -20.35 3.98
C LEU A 172 5.41 -21.47 4.96
N ARG A 173 5.01 -22.72 4.67
CA ARG A 173 5.35 -23.89 5.51
C ARG A 173 6.82 -24.26 5.44
N ALA A 174 7.44 -24.16 4.26
CA ALA A 174 8.89 -24.32 4.13
C ALA A 174 9.63 -23.19 4.85
N SER A 175 9.08 -21.97 4.85
CA SER A 175 9.58 -20.84 5.64
C SER A 175 9.43 -21.10 7.14
N GLU A 176 8.28 -21.61 7.57
CA GLU A 176 8.01 -21.97 8.96
C GLU A 176 8.95 -23.08 9.47
N GLN A 177 9.20 -24.12 8.67
CA GLN A 177 10.17 -25.16 9.02
C GLN A 177 11.60 -24.62 9.07
N ARG A 178 11.99 -23.74 8.13
CA ARG A 178 13.30 -23.05 8.19
C ARG A 178 13.42 -22.18 9.43
N ILE A 179 12.36 -21.47 9.82
CA ILE A 179 12.30 -20.65 11.03
C ILE A 179 12.36 -21.53 12.28
N GLN A 180 11.67 -22.66 12.32
CA GLN A 180 11.72 -23.59 13.45
C GLN A 180 13.10 -24.24 13.61
N GLN A 181 13.74 -24.65 12.51
CA GLN A 181 15.13 -25.13 12.51
C GLN A 181 16.09 -24.03 12.99
N TYR A 182 15.92 -22.81 12.49
CA TYR A 182 16.75 -21.67 12.88
C TYR A 182 16.54 -21.28 14.35
N ILE A 183 15.32 -21.34 14.88
CA ILE A 183 15.02 -21.13 16.30
C ILE A 183 15.63 -22.26 17.16
N ALA A 184 15.61 -23.50 16.68
CA ALA A 184 16.27 -24.62 17.35
C ALA A 184 17.80 -24.47 17.38
N GLU A 185 18.40 -24.03 16.26
CA GLU A 185 19.82 -23.71 16.16
C GLU A 185 20.20 -22.51 17.03
N LEU A 186 19.39 -21.45 17.08
CA LEU A 186 19.58 -20.29 17.95
C LEU A 186 19.50 -20.66 19.44
N LYS A 187 18.59 -21.57 19.80
CA LYS A 187 18.51 -22.14 21.15
C LYS A 187 19.70 -23.03 21.49
N GLN A 188 20.27 -23.74 20.51
CA GLN A 188 21.48 -24.55 20.69
C GLN A 188 22.77 -23.70 20.75
N ASN A 189 22.84 -22.57 20.02
CA ASN A 189 24.05 -21.77 19.86
C ASN A 189 24.26 -20.66 20.91
N GLN A 190 23.54 -20.68 22.04
CA GLN A 190 23.73 -19.74 23.17
C GLN A 190 24.00 -18.28 22.76
N LEU A 191 23.23 -17.74 21.83
CA LEU A 191 23.16 -16.29 21.66
C LEU A 191 22.34 -15.74 22.83
N SER A 192 23.02 -15.46 23.94
CA SER A 192 22.40 -14.94 25.15
C SER A 192 21.68 -13.64 24.82
N SER A 193 20.54 -13.37 25.47
CA SER A 193 19.81 -12.11 25.32
C SER A 193 20.71 -10.88 25.57
N GLN A 194 21.79 -11.04 26.36
CA GLN A 194 22.81 -10.01 26.55
C GLN A 194 23.65 -9.73 25.30
N SER A 195 24.05 -10.75 24.54
CA SER A 195 24.78 -10.58 23.28
C SER A 195 23.91 -9.90 22.22
N LEU A 196 22.61 -10.20 22.21
CA LEU A 196 21.64 -9.57 21.29
C LEU A 196 21.45 -8.08 21.63
N ASN A 197 21.29 -7.77 22.92
CA ASN A 197 21.17 -6.40 23.40
C ASN A 197 22.46 -5.59 23.18
N ALA A 198 23.64 -6.20 23.35
CA ALA A 198 24.92 -5.54 23.11
C ALA A 198 25.14 -5.26 21.62
N ALA A 199 24.77 -6.19 20.73
CA ALA A 199 24.80 -5.97 19.29
C ALA A 199 23.81 -4.88 18.86
N TYR A 200 22.59 -4.87 19.43
CA TYR A 200 21.59 -3.82 19.22
C TYR A 200 22.10 -2.43 19.63
N GLN A 201 22.67 -2.31 20.83
CA GLN A 201 23.25 -1.05 21.31
C GLN A 201 24.45 -0.59 20.47
N SER A 202 25.32 -1.52 20.06
CA SER A 202 26.45 -1.22 19.17
C SER A 202 25.99 -0.72 17.79
N GLY A 203 24.94 -1.33 17.24
CA GLY A 203 24.30 -0.92 16.00
C GLY A 203 23.68 0.47 16.06
N GLN A 204 22.99 0.79 17.16
CA GLN A 204 22.45 2.13 17.40
C GLN A 204 23.56 3.18 17.54
N GLN A 205 24.64 2.84 18.25
CA GLN A 205 25.80 3.72 18.40
C GLN A 205 26.51 4.02 17.08
N GLU A 206 26.64 3.03 16.19
CA GLU A 206 27.24 3.24 14.86
C GLU A 206 26.34 4.11 13.96
N LEU A 207 25.03 3.88 13.99
CA LEU A 207 24.06 4.71 13.28
C LEU A 207 24.09 6.16 13.79
N ALA A 208 24.07 6.34 15.12
CA ALA A 208 24.19 7.63 15.77
C ALA A 208 25.47 8.34 15.33
N ALA A 209 26.62 7.63 15.32
CA ALA A 209 27.90 8.19 14.91
C ALA A 209 27.92 8.67 13.46
N ARG A 210 27.40 7.86 12.51
CA ARG A 210 27.33 8.25 11.08
C ARG A 210 26.36 9.39 10.84
N LEU A 211 25.19 9.37 11.49
CA LEU A 211 24.22 10.45 11.42
C LEU A 211 24.79 11.75 11.98
N THR A 212 25.52 11.67 13.09
CA THR A 212 26.24 12.80 13.70
C THR A 212 27.28 13.37 12.76
N GLU A 213 28.08 12.53 12.11
CA GLU A 213 29.08 12.96 11.12
C GLU A 213 28.40 13.71 9.97
N GLN A 214 27.33 13.15 9.40
CA GLN A 214 26.60 13.80 8.31
C GLN A 214 25.96 15.13 8.76
N LEU A 215 25.27 15.17 9.91
CA LEU A 215 24.72 16.39 10.48
C LEU A 215 25.81 17.45 10.73
N ASN A 216 27.00 17.03 11.19
CA ASN A 216 28.13 17.93 11.44
C ASN A 216 28.63 18.57 10.14
N THR A 217 28.71 17.80 9.04
CA THR A 217 29.16 18.32 7.74
C THR A 217 28.25 19.44 7.21
N VAL A 218 26.97 19.47 7.61
CA VAL A 218 26.00 20.49 7.21
C VAL A 218 25.68 21.52 8.30
N GLY A 219 26.42 21.52 9.43
CA GLY A 219 26.24 22.50 10.51
C GLY A 219 24.95 22.32 11.32
N LEU A 220 24.39 21.10 11.32
CA LEU A 220 23.12 20.74 11.95
C LEU A 220 23.29 19.90 13.25
N VAL A 221 24.44 19.97 13.92
CA VAL A 221 24.64 19.33 15.26
C VAL A 221 24.72 20.36 16.39
N ASN A 222 25.34 21.52 16.16
CA ASN A 222 25.41 22.61 17.13
C ASN A 222 24.19 23.58 17.05
N GLN A 223 23.52 23.86 18.17
CA GLN A 223 22.35 24.75 18.22
C GLN A 223 22.65 26.17 17.70
N GLN A 224 23.80 26.75 18.04
CA GLN A 224 24.18 28.09 17.58
C GLN A 224 24.39 28.13 16.07
N GLN A 225 25.05 27.11 15.51
CA GLN A 225 25.20 26.99 14.05
C GLN A 225 23.85 26.80 13.36
N SER A 226 22.97 25.99 13.94
CA SER A 226 21.62 25.77 13.39
C SER A 226 20.72 26.98 13.51
N LEU A 227 20.83 27.74 14.60
CA LEU A 227 20.16 29.03 14.75
C LEU A 227 20.66 30.00 13.68
N GLN A 228 21.96 30.07 13.41
CA GLN A 228 22.52 30.88 12.32
C GLN A 228 21.99 30.44 10.95
N VAL A 229 21.91 29.13 10.68
CA VAL A 229 21.35 28.59 9.42
C VAL A 229 19.86 28.93 9.28
N ILE A 230 19.06 28.77 10.34
CA ILE A 230 17.63 29.13 10.34
C ILE A 230 17.46 30.64 10.17
N GLN A 231 18.24 31.44 10.87
CA GLN A 231 18.22 32.90 10.76
C GLN A 231 18.64 33.36 9.36
N ALA A 232 19.67 32.77 8.77
CA ALA A 232 20.10 33.06 7.40
C ALA A 232 18.99 32.75 6.39
N ARG A 233 18.26 31.64 6.58
CA ARG A 233 17.06 31.33 5.78
C ARG A 233 16.01 32.44 5.94
N LEU A 234 15.68 32.82 7.16
CA LEU A 234 14.65 33.84 7.46
C LEU A 234 15.00 35.28 7.01
N GLN A 235 16.23 35.56 6.57
CA GLN A 235 16.73 36.91 6.23
C GLN A 235 16.63 37.24 4.72
N PRO A 236 15.93 36.42 3.92
CA PRO A 236 14.66 36.93 3.43
C PRO A 236 13.49 36.04 3.85
N ILE A 237 12.42 36.65 4.38
CA ILE A 237 11.16 35.94 4.60
C ILE A 237 10.69 35.42 3.24
N PRO A 238 10.44 34.11 3.08
CA PRO A 238 9.97 33.58 1.80
C PRO A 238 8.69 34.28 1.36
N ALA A 239 8.55 34.49 0.05
CA ALA A 239 7.35 35.09 -0.52
C ALA A 239 6.06 34.36 -0.09
N LEU A 240 6.15 33.06 0.20
CA LEU A 240 5.08 32.23 0.79
C LEU A 240 4.46 32.84 2.06
N PHE A 241 5.29 33.43 2.93
CA PHE A 241 4.89 34.01 4.22
C PHE A 241 4.72 35.53 4.19
N GLU A 242 5.35 36.21 3.25
CA GLU A 242 5.22 37.66 3.09
C GLU A 242 3.93 38.04 2.33
N MET A 243 3.67 37.38 1.21
CA MET A 243 2.61 37.72 0.28
C MET A 243 1.81 36.53 -0.27
N GLY A 244 2.24 35.31 0.07
CA GLY A 244 1.67 34.05 -0.41
C GLY A 244 0.55 33.48 0.47
N LEU A 245 0.35 32.16 0.33
CA LEU A 245 -0.69 31.39 1.02
C LEU A 245 -0.64 31.55 2.55
N CYS A 246 0.57 31.68 3.11
CA CYS A 246 0.80 31.72 4.55
C CYS A 246 1.08 33.15 5.06
N LYS A 247 0.59 34.15 4.32
CA LYS A 247 0.73 35.57 4.65
C LYS A 247 0.32 35.87 6.09
N GLY A 248 1.20 36.59 6.80
CA GLY A 248 0.93 37.09 8.16
C GLY A 248 1.21 36.07 9.27
N ARG A 249 1.74 34.88 8.95
CA ARG A 249 2.27 33.98 9.98
C ARG A 249 3.56 34.55 10.56
N LEU A 250 3.63 34.53 11.89
CA LEU A 250 4.83 34.93 12.63
C LEU A 250 5.77 33.73 12.67
N LEU A 251 6.91 33.85 12.00
CA LEU A 251 7.96 32.83 11.99
C LEU A 251 8.91 33.06 13.16
N SER A 252 9.08 32.05 14.01
CA SER A 252 10.05 32.06 15.10
C SER A 252 11.05 30.92 14.91
N PRO A 253 12.37 31.16 14.92
CA PRO A 253 13.37 30.09 14.83
C PRO A 253 13.17 29.03 15.90
N LYS A 254 13.25 27.75 15.52
CA LYS A 254 13.17 26.59 16.42
C LYS A 254 14.40 25.70 16.23
N PRO A 255 15.58 26.15 16.67
CA PRO A 255 16.84 25.42 16.45
C PRO A 255 16.90 24.07 17.18
N ASN A 256 16.03 23.86 18.17
CA ASN A 256 15.93 22.62 18.95
C ASN A 256 14.81 21.71 18.48
N GLU A 257 14.14 22.01 17.35
CA GLU A 257 13.09 21.14 16.80
C GLU A 257 13.51 20.61 15.42
N TYR A 258 13.07 19.40 15.08
CA TYR A 258 13.12 18.85 13.72
C TYR A 258 11.75 18.36 13.30
N PHE A 259 11.40 18.54 12.03
CA PHE A 259 10.13 18.11 11.47
C PHE A 259 10.14 16.62 11.14
N VAL A 260 9.06 15.90 11.45
CA VAL A 260 8.87 14.49 11.08
C VAL A 260 7.61 14.35 10.24
N SER A 261 7.75 13.76 9.05
CA SER A 261 6.65 13.57 8.11
C SER A 261 5.58 12.59 8.59
N HIS A 262 4.40 12.65 7.97
CA HIS A 262 3.29 11.74 8.25
C HIS A 262 3.62 10.25 8.06
N GLY A 263 4.68 9.92 7.31
CA GLY A 263 5.07 8.55 7.01
C GLY A 263 5.51 7.75 8.24
N PHE A 264 5.87 8.42 9.34
CA PHE A 264 6.21 7.80 10.61
C PHE A 264 4.95 7.62 11.45
N THR A 265 4.13 6.61 11.16
CA THR A 265 2.98 6.26 12.01
C THR A 265 3.45 5.64 13.33
N PRO A 266 2.80 5.94 14.48
CA PRO A 266 3.10 5.25 15.73
C PRO A 266 2.84 3.75 15.56
N ASP A 267 3.87 2.93 15.67
CA ASP A 267 3.74 1.47 15.72
C ASP A 267 3.96 1.00 17.15
N LEU A 268 3.06 0.16 17.65
CA LEU A 268 3.09 -0.39 19.01
C LEU A 268 4.25 -1.38 19.23
N LEU A 269 4.79 -1.97 18.15
CA LEU A 269 5.85 -2.98 18.23
C LEU A 269 7.25 -2.42 17.93
N ALA A 270 7.34 -1.33 17.16
CA ALA A 270 8.60 -0.69 16.82
C ALA A 270 8.39 0.82 16.65
N ASP A 271 8.46 1.59 17.75
CA ASP A 271 8.31 3.04 17.67
C ASP A 271 9.56 3.70 17.06
N TRP A 272 9.50 3.86 15.74
CA TRP A 272 10.52 4.57 14.97
C TRP A 272 10.67 6.01 15.43
N ARG A 273 9.60 6.64 15.95
CA ARG A 273 9.66 8.01 16.47
C ARG A 273 10.56 8.08 17.69
N GLU A 274 10.38 7.14 18.62
CA GLU A 274 11.21 7.02 19.82
C GLU A 274 12.67 6.70 19.46
N THR A 275 12.89 5.72 18.58
CA THR A 275 14.23 5.32 18.15
C THR A 275 15.01 6.48 17.52
N LEU A 276 14.36 7.23 16.62
CA LEU A 276 14.95 8.41 15.99
C LEU A 276 15.25 9.52 16.99
N THR A 277 14.32 9.78 17.90
CA THR A 277 14.47 10.80 18.94
C THR A 277 15.68 10.47 19.81
N ASN A 278 15.76 9.24 20.32
CA ASN A 278 16.86 8.79 21.17
C ASN A 278 18.21 8.86 20.43
N THR A 279 18.25 8.41 19.17
CA THR A 279 19.47 8.46 18.35
C THR A 279 19.95 9.90 18.14
N LEU A 280 19.04 10.85 17.89
CA LEU A 280 19.38 12.25 17.69
C LEU A 280 19.76 12.97 19.00
N VAL A 281 19.14 12.60 20.12
CA VAL A 281 19.53 13.07 21.46
C VAL A 281 20.93 12.58 21.82
N GLU A 282 21.25 11.31 21.57
CA GLU A 282 22.59 10.78 21.77
C GLU A 282 23.62 11.46 20.86
N ALA A 283 23.30 11.60 19.57
CA ALA A 283 24.13 12.28 18.57
C ALA A 283 24.44 13.75 18.92
N SER A 284 23.50 14.45 19.57
CA SER A 284 23.63 15.86 19.92
C SER A 284 24.43 16.11 21.22
N GLY A 285 24.81 15.05 21.96
CA GLY A 285 25.81 15.17 23.02
C GLY A 285 25.35 15.88 24.30
N SER A 286 24.06 15.84 24.63
CA SER A 286 23.49 16.14 25.97
C SER A 286 23.44 17.59 26.47
N GLN A 287 23.43 18.63 25.62
CA GLN A 287 23.10 20.00 26.10
C GLN A 287 21.99 20.75 25.34
N ASP A 288 21.55 20.28 24.18
CA ASP A 288 20.41 20.85 23.46
C ASP A 288 19.45 19.72 23.08
N ASP A 289 18.44 19.49 23.93
CA ASP A 289 17.41 18.49 23.70
C ASP A 289 16.69 18.78 22.38
N ILE A 290 17.14 18.12 21.30
CA ILE A 290 16.49 18.22 20.00
C ILE A 290 15.20 17.41 20.03
N GLN A 291 14.08 18.06 19.73
CA GLN A 291 12.73 17.50 19.88
C GLN A 291 12.06 17.28 18.53
N PRO A 292 11.39 16.15 18.32
CA PRO A 292 10.59 15.94 17.12
C PRO A 292 9.33 16.81 17.12
N TYR A 293 8.98 17.30 15.94
CA TYR A 293 7.67 17.84 15.63
C TYR A 293 6.94 16.87 14.69
N PHE A 294 5.90 16.22 15.20
CA PHE A 294 5.02 15.36 14.41
C PHE A 294 3.83 16.17 13.88
N SER A 295 3.70 16.29 12.55
CA SER A 295 2.62 17.05 11.91
C SER A 295 1.21 16.46 12.17
N GLY A 296 1.14 15.19 12.57
CA GLY A 296 -0.09 14.48 12.97
C GLY A 296 -0.62 14.80 14.37
N ASP A 297 0.25 15.20 15.29
CA ASP A 297 -0.06 15.12 16.73
C ASP A 297 -0.52 16.46 17.34
N LYS A 298 -0.28 17.57 16.64
CA LYS A 298 -0.59 18.93 17.13
C LYS A 298 -1.68 19.58 16.27
N LEU A 299 -2.74 20.04 16.93
CA LEU A 299 -3.74 20.92 16.31
C LEU A 299 -3.09 22.28 16.04
N LEU A 300 -2.76 22.53 14.77
CA LEU A 300 -2.28 23.82 14.32
C LEU A 300 -3.46 24.78 14.11
N GLY A 301 -3.39 25.97 14.68
CA GLY A 301 -4.34 27.04 14.35
C GLY A 301 -4.22 27.48 12.89
N GLY A 302 -5.36 27.75 12.24
CA GLY A 302 -5.43 28.12 10.82
C GLY A 302 -5.36 26.93 9.86
N PHE A 303 -4.99 27.17 8.59
CA PHE A 303 -4.81 26.09 7.61
C PHE A 303 -3.64 25.17 8.02
N ARG A 304 -3.90 23.86 8.09
CA ARG A 304 -2.92 22.82 8.47
C ARG A 304 -1.63 22.93 7.65
N LEU A 305 -1.77 23.08 6.33
CA LEU A 305 -0.67 23.24 5.39
C LEU A 305 0.30 24.38 5.78
N CYS A 306 -0.22 25.52 6.22
CA CYS A 306 0.66 26.62 6.59
C CYS A 306 1.38 26.40 7.92
N GLY A 307 0.83 25.57 8.81
CA GLY A 307 1.58 25.10 9.97
C GLY A 307 2.68 24.13 9.58
N ILE A 308 2.46 23.25 8.58
CA ILE A 308 3.53 22.41 8.02
C ILE A 308 4.64 23.27 7.40
N CYS A 309 4.27 24.25 6.57
CA CYS A 309 5.24 25.16 5.92
C CYS A 309 6.08 25.92 6.96
N ASP A 310 5.44 26.48 7.99
CA ASP A 310 6.10 27.17 9.11
C ASP A 310 7.13 26.24 9.77
N GLN A 311 6.72 25.03 10.13
CA GLN A 311 7.60 24.08 10.81
C GLN A 311 8.77 23.63 9.94
N LEU A 312 8.52 23.27 8.67
CA LEU A 312 9.61 22.95 7.74
C LEU A 312 10.63 24.08 7.59
N TYR A 313 10.18 25.34 7.69
CA TYR A 313 11.05 26.49 7.51
C TYR A 313 11.78 26.92 8.79
N THR A 314 11.13 26.79 9.95
CA THR A 314 11.66 27.28 11.24
C THR A 314 12.42 26.22 12.03
N THR A 315 12.22 24.93 11.72
CA THR A 315 12.95 23.82 12.34
C THR A 315 14.33 23.63 11.71
N ARG A 316 15.13 22.83 12.40
CA ARG A 316 16.51 22.52 12.03
C ARG A 316 16.62 21.78 10.70
N PHE A 317 15.80 20.74 10.53
CA PHE A 317 15.67 19.93 9.33
C PHE A 317 14.33 19.15 9.36
N GLY A 318 13.94 18.57 8.23
CA GLY A 318 12.83 17.61 8.16
C GLY A 318 13.32 16.16 7.97
N MET A 319 12.54 15.19 8.44
CA MET A 319 12.74 13.77 8.19
C MET A 319 11.54 13.20 7.45
N PHE A 320 11.80 12.57 6.30
CA PHE A 320 10.77 12.06 5.41
C PHE A 320 10.94 10.56 5.18
N LEU A 321 10.05 9.76 5.74
CA LEU A 321 9.96 8.35 5.42
C LEU A 321 9.12 8.18 4.14
N LEU A 322 9.70 7.61 3.09
CA LEU A 322 9.01 7.16 1.88
C LEU A 322 8.39 5.77 2.13
N PRO A 323 7.06 5.67 2.32
CA PRO A 323 6.42 4.39 2.60
C PRO A 323 6.09 3.63 1.30
N PRO A 324 5.91 2.29 1.36
CA PRO A 324 5.46 1.50 0.22
C PRO A 324 4.09 1.93 -0.33
N SER A 325 3.23 2.46 0.55
CA SER A 325 1.90 2.99 0.20
C SER A 325 1.95 4.23 -0.69
N GLN A 326 3.11 4.87 -0.82
CA GLN A 326 3.30 6.16 -1.47
C GLN A 326 2.36 7.26 -0.93
N ASP A 327 2.27 7.38 0.40
CA ASP A 327 1.39 8.37 1.05
C ASP A 327 1.61 9.79 0.51
N ARG A 328 0.54 10.34 -0.07
CA ARG A 328 0.49 11.65 -0.74
C ARG A 328 0.87 12.81 0.18
N ASN A 329 0.54 12.72 1.48
CA ASN A 329 0.92 13.75 2.45
C ASN A 329 2.45 13.81 2.58
N VAL A 330 3.13 12.65 2.64
CA VAL A 330 4.60 12.60 2.71
C VAL A 330 5.25 13.29 1.51
N TYR A 331 4.78 12.99 0.29
CA TYR A 331 5.33 13.60 -0.92
C TYR A 331 5.01 15.08 -1.03
N LEU A 332 3.83 15.50 -0.59
CA LEU A 332 3.47 16.92 -0.48
C LEU A 332 4.42 17.66 0.46
N GLU A 333 4.60 17.15 1.68
CA GLU A 333 5.50 17.75 2.69
C GLU A 333 6.96 17.79 2.20
N LEU A 334 7.43 16.71 1.57
CA LEU A 334 8.77 16.65 0.97
C LEU A 334 8.93 17.69 -0.15
N GLY A 335 7.91 17.83 -1.00
CA GLY A 335 7.90 18.83 -2.05
C GLY A 335 8.01 20.26 -1.50
N ILE A 336 7.28 20.55 -0.42
CA ILE A 336 7.35 21.85 0.28
C ILE A 336 8.76 22.09 0.81
N ALA A 337 9.38 21.09 1.44
CA ALA A 337 10.75 21.20 1.92
C ALA A 337 11.74 21.52 0.79
N ILE A 338 11.61 20.83 -0.36
CA ILE A 338 12.42 21.09 -1.56
C ILE A 338 12.20 22.51 -2.07
N GLY A 339 10.94 22.95 -2.23
CA GLY A 339 10.61 24.29 -2.72
C GLY A 339 11.08 25.41 -1.79
N LEU A 340 11.05 25.19 -0.47
CA LEU A 340 11.58 26.12 0.52
C LEU A 340 13.11 26.12 0.64
N GLY A 341 13.79 25.14 0.02
CA GLY A 341 15.20 24.89 0.27
C GLY A 341 15.50 24.49 1.73
N ALA A 342 14.51 23.90 2.42
CA ALA A 342 14.69 23.40 3.78
C ALA A 342 15.59 22.15 3.75
N PRO A 343 16.55 22.01 4.69
CA PRO A 343 17.36 20.80 4.77
C PRO A 343 16.50 19.63 5.23
N PHE A 344 16.70 18.45 4.63
CA PHE A 344 15.93 17.28 4.98
C PHE A 344 16.71 15.97 4.90
N PHE A 345 16.19 14.98 5.60
CA PHE A 345 16.59 13.59 5.53
C PHE A 345 15.55 12.80 4.78
N LEU A 346 16.01 12.01 3.82
CA LEU A 346 15.17 11.05 3.13
C LEU A 346 15.46 9.66 3.69
N VAL A 347 14.40 9.01 4.16
CA VAL A 347 14.42 7.65 4.68
C VAL A 347 13.56 6.80 3.75
N GLN A 348 14.09 5.68 3.28
CA GLN A 348 13.37 4.81 2.36
C GLN A 348 13.06 3.48 3.05
N HIS A 349 11.79 3.07 3.01
CA HIS A 349 11.39 1.71 3.36
C HIS A 349 11.91 0.71 2.32
N HIS A 350 12.33 -0.50 2.71
CA HIS A 350 12.93 -1.48 1.79
C HIS A 350 11.99 -1.89 0.64
N GLU A 351 10.67 -1.92 0.88
CA GLU A 351 9.65 -2.21 -0.14
C GLU A 351 9.17 -0.98 -0.91
N ALA A 352 9.57 0.23 -0.50
CA ALA A 352 9.13 1.44 -1.18
C ALA A 352 9.78 1.54 -2.55
N LYS A 353 8.94 1.63 -3.58
CA LYS A 353 9.36 2.02 -4.92
C LYS A 353 9.56 3.53 -4.95
N ILE A 354 10.78 3.94 -5.26
CA ILE A 354 11.16 5.34 -5.31
C ILE A 354 10.69 5.93 -6.64
N PRO A 355 9.96 7.06 -6.63
CA PRO A 355 9.64 7.76 -7.86
C PRO A 355 10.92 8.18 -8.61
N PRO A 356 10.98 8.04 -9.95
CA PRO A 356 12.17 8.39 -10.74
C PRO A 356 12.69 9.81 -10.48
N VAL A 357 11.77 10.75 -10.19
CA VAL A 357 12.11 12.14 -9.85
C VAL A 357 13.02 12.26 -8.62
N LEU A 358 12.96 11.32 -7.68
CA LEU A 358 13.80 11.32 -6.46
C LEU A 358 15.06 10.46 -6.60
N GLU A 359 15.35 9.88 -7.79
CA GLU A 359 16.46 8.94 -7.95
C GLU A 359 17.84 9.54 -7.74
N ALA A 360 18.01 10.81 -8.14
CA ALA A 360 19.28 11.50 -8.04
C ALA A 360 19.57 12.06 -6.65
N LEU A 361 18.59 12.09 -5.74
CA LEU A 361 18.82 12.54 -4.38
C LEU A 361 19.73 11.55 -3.67
N SER A 362 20.78 12.05 -3.02
CA SER A 362 21.65 11.23 -2.21
C SER A 362 20.83 10.50 -1.15
N ARG A 363 20.72 9.21 -1.36
CA ARG A 363 20.11 8.23 -0.48
C ARG A 363 21.18 7.21 -0.21
N TYR A 364 21.35 6.77 1.03
CA TYR A 364 22.15 5.59 1.24
C TYR A 364 21.43 4.43 0.56
N THR A 365 22.10 3.78 -0.39
CA THR A 365 21.65 2.54 -1.02
C THR A 365 22.84 1.60 -1.06
N ASN A 366 23.29 1.10 0.10
CA ASN A 366 24.16 -0.08 0.19
C ASN A 366 24.46 -0.49 1.65
N GLY A 367 23.84 -1.59 2.10
CA GLY A 367 24.57 -2.81 2.47
C GLY A 367 25.50 -2.86 3.69
N GLY A 368 25.68 -1.82 4.50
CA GLY A 368 26.41 -1.90 5.77
C GLY A 368 26.10 -0.72 6.71
N LEU A 369 25.69 -0.90 7.96
CA LEU A 369 25.94 -2.00 8.91
C LEU A 369 24.64 -2.49 9.60
N PHE A 370 23.52 -2.61 8.87
CA PHE A 370 22.30 -3.27 9.36
C PHE A 370 22.24 -4.76 8.95
N ARG A 371 22.73 -5.09 7.74
CA ARG A 371 22.73 -6.45 7.15
C ARG A 371 23.63 -7.48 7.84
N ARG A 372 24.61 -7.04 8.67
CA ARG A 372 25.43 -7.97 9.48
C ARG A 372 24.73 -8.34 10.79
N MET A 373 24.03 -7.40 11.44
CA MET A 373 23.21 -7.70 12.63
C MET A 373 22.00 -8.58 12.31
N ARG A 374 21.29 -8.28 11.21
CA ARG A 374 20.12 -9.06 10.75
C ARG A 374 20.42 -10.54 10.49
N ARG A 375 21.68 -10.88 10.17
CA ARG A 375 22.09 -12.26 9.88
C ARG A 375 22.37 -13.09 11.14
N GLU A 376 22.65 -12.42 12.27
CA GLU A 376 22.92 -13.05 13.57
C GLU A 376 21.75 -12.90 14.56
N LEU A 377 20.76 -12.06 14.24
CA LEU A 377 19.60 -11.76 15.09
C LEU A 377 18.28 -11.90 14.33
N ALA A 378 17.59 -13.00 14.56
CA ALA A 378 16.29 -13.34 13.98
C ALA A 378 15.24 -12.21 13.98
N GLY A 379 14.73 -11.86 12.80
CA GLY A 379 13.32 -12.16 12.51
C GLY A 379 12.35 -11.02 12.19
N GLN A 380 12.43 -9.82 12.78
CA GLN A 380 11.33 -8.83 12.66
C GLN A 380 11.74 -7.36 12.77
N ILE A 381 12.79 -6.91 12.07
CA ILE A 381 13.11 -5.47 12.02
C ILE A 381 13.42 -5.09 10.58
N GLU A 382 12.59 -4.22 10.01
CA GLU A 382 12.67 -3.76 8.62
C GLU A 382 13.70 -2.64 8.44
N GLU A 383 14.37 -2.66 7.28
CA GLU A 383 15.60 -1.93 6.93
C GLU A 383 15.28 -0.50 6.47
N TYR A 384 15.94 0.51 7.07
CA TYR A 384 15.89 1.91 6.63
C TYR A 384 17.29 2.49 6.44
N ASP A 385 17.49 3.19 5.32
CA ASP A 385 18.73 3.89 4.99
C ASP A 385 18.58 5.41 5.20
N PHE A 386 19.63 6.09 5.67
CA PHE A 386 19.63 7.52 6.04
C PHE A 386 20.59 8.35 5.15
N GLY A 387 20.16 9.55 4.74
CA GLY A 387 21.04 10.53 4.09
C GLY A 387 20.55 11.97 4.26
N VAL A 388 21.48 12.91 4.45
CA VAL A 388 21.22 14.35 4.42
C VAL A 388 21.13 14.81 2.97
N VAL A 389 20.04 15.48 2.61
CA VAL A 389 19.88 16.13 1.32
C VAL A 389 19.73 17.63 1.53
N HIS A 390 20.55 18.40 0.82
CA HIS A 390 20.38 19.83 0.69
C HIS A 390 20.19 20.18 -0.79
N PHE A 391 18.96 20.56 -1.14
CA PHE A 391 18.64 20.95 -2.50
C PHE A 391 18.76 22.47 -2.64
N ILE A 392 19.87 22.93 -3.24
CA ILE A 392 20.03 24.32 -3.69
C ILE A 392 20.18 24.29 -5.20
N ALA A 393 19.19 24.83 -5.91
CA ALA A 393 19.30 25.07 -7.35
C ALA A 393 19.40 26.57 -7.61
N ASN A 394 20.29 26.97 -8.52
CA ASN A 394 20.25 28.31 -9.09
C ASN A 394 19.04 28.38 -10.04
N LEU A 395 17.92 28.82 -9.51
CA LEU A 395 16.66 28.84 -10.22
C LEU A 395 16.53 30.06 -11.14
N PRO A 396 15.92 29.91 -12.33
CA PRO A 396 15.60 31.04 -13.19
C PRO A 396 14.52 31.95 -12.58
N ALA A 397 14.30 33.09 -13.20
CA ALA A 397 13.24 34.01 -12.80
C ALA A 397 11.85 33.34 -12.88
N ALA A 398 11.05 33.55 -11.84
CA ALA A 398 9.69 33.01 -11.72
C ALA A 398 8.80 33.48 -12.88
N GLY A 399 8.03 32.57 -13.48
CA GLY A 399 7.05 32.91 -14.53
C GLY A 399 7.66 33.49 -15.81
N SER A 400 8.92 33.18 -16.10
CA SER A 400 9.65 33.73 -17.25
C SER A 400 9.20 33.17 -18.60
N GLN A 401 8.53 32.02 -18.64
CA GLN A 401 8.08 31.38 -19.87
C GLN A 401 6.54 31.49 -20.00
N PRO A 402 6.00 31.68 -21.22
CA PRO A 402 4.56 31.75 -21.46
C PRO A 402 3.92 30.35 -21.43
N GLN A 403 4.13 29.63 -20.33
CA GLN A 403 3.69 28.26 -20.15
C GLN A 403 3.09 28.06 -18.76
N TYR A 404 2.25 27.04 -18.62
CA TYR A 404 1.78 26.54 -17.34
C TYR A 404 2.06 25.05 -17.21
N LEU A 405 2.42 24.64 -16.00
CA LEU A 405 2.53 23.22 -15.69
C LEU A 405 1.13 22.64 -15.47
N ILE A 406 0.87 21.45 -15.99
CA ILE A 406 -0.34 20.69 -15.67
C ILE A 406 0.03 19.28 -15.21
N ALA A 407 -0.62 18.80 -14.15
CA ALA A 407 -0.39 17.48 -13.60
C ALA A 407 -1.72 16.75 -13.39
N GLY A 408 -2.03 15.82 -14.29
CA GLY A 408 -3.27 15.03 -14.28
C GLY A 408 -3.36 13.93 -13.23
N GLY A 409 -2.25 13.32 -12.81
CA GLY A 409 -2.27 12.30 -11.75
C GLY A 409 -1.62 10.95 -12.07
N GLY A 410 -1.09 10.73 -13.26
CA GLY A 410 -0.42 9.51 -13.73
C GLY A 410 -1.32 8.35 -14.19
N LEU A 411 -2.60 8.57 -14.54
CA LEU A 411 -3.57 7.51 -14.88
C LEU A 411 -4.22 7.68 -16.27
N ILE A 412 -5.03 6.70 -16.69
CA ILE A 412 -5.70 6.63 -18.01
C ILE A 412 -6.53 7.88 -18.32
N GLU A 413 -7.13 8.51 -17.30
CA GLU A 413 -7.98 9.70 -17.46
C GLU A 413 -7.21 11.03 -17.50
N ASP A 414 -5.88 11.00 -17.43
CA ASP A 414 -5.07 12.22 -17.44
C ASP A 414 -5.16 12.97 -18.77
N GLU A 415 -5.24 12.25 -19.89
CA GLU A 415 -5.36 12.87 -21.22
C GLU A 415 -6.65 13.68 -21.33
N ASP A 416 -7.76 13.20 -20.76
CA ASP A 416 -9.03 13.91 -20.75
C ASP A 416 -8.98 15.14 -19.83
N PHE A 417 -8.38 15.02 -18.64
CA PHE A 417 -8.21 16.15 -17.72
C PHE A 417 -7.31 17.24 -18.32
N GLU A 418 -6.15 16.84 -18.82
CA GLU A 418 -5.16 17.75 -19.40
C GLU A 418 -5.70 18.37 -20.70
N GLY A 419 -6.37 17.58 -21.55
CA GLY A 419 -7.02 18.04 -22.77
C GLY A 419 -8.09 19.08 -22.49
N SER A 420 -9.03 18.80 -21.57
CA SER A 420 -10.12 19.72 -21.23
C SER A 420 -9.63 21.09 -20.77
N ILE A 421 -8.55 21.11 -19.97
CA ILE A 421 -7.96 22.35 -19.47
C ILE A 421 -7.20 23.06 -20.58
N THR A 422 -6.46 22.32 -21.39
CA THR A 422 -5.64 22.85 -22.48
C THR A 422 -6.51 23.46 -23.57
N ASP A 423 -7.63 22.84 -23.93
CA ASP A 423 -8.57 23.35 -24.91
C ASP A 423 -9.26 24.62 -24.41
N ALA A 424 -9.73 24.61 -23.16
CA ALA A 424 -10.35 25.77 -22.52
C ALA A 424 -9.38 26.98 -22.44
N LEU A 425 -8.14 26.75 -22.00
CA LEU A 425 -7.14 27.81 -21.90
C LEU A 425 -6.62 28.26 -23.26
N GLY A 426 -6.35 27.33 -24.18
CA GLY A 426 -5.80 27.62 -25.51
C GLY A 426 -6.74 28.46 -26.37
N SER A 427 -8.06 28.27 -26.22
CA SER A 427 -9.07 29.09 -26.90
C SER A 427 -9.09 30.55 -26.40
N THR A 428 -8.76 30.79 -25.14
CA THR A 428 -8.81 32.12 -24.50
C THR A 428 -7.44 32.83 -24.48
N TYR A 429 -6.36 32.06 -24.31
CA TYR A 429 -4.98 32.53 -24.16
C TYR A 429 -4.06 31.79 -25.15
N PRO A 430 -4.09 32.13 -26.45
CA PRO A 430 -3.44 31.35 -27.51
C PRO A 430 -1.90 31.32 -27.43
N ASN A 431 -1.30 32.25 -26.68
CA ASN A 431 0.16 32.30 -26.47
C ASN A 431 0.61 31.49 -25.24
N LEU A 432 -0.32 30.92 -24.48
CA LEU A 432 -0.04 30.15 -23.28
C LEU A 432 0.07 28.66 -23.63
N GLN A 433 1.21 28.05 -23.33
CA GLN A 433 1.45 26.64 -23.61
C GLN A 433 1.29 25.74 -22.37
N ALA A 434 0.59 24.61 -22.53
CA ALA A 434 0.54 23.56 -21.53
C ALA A 434 1.84 22.75 -21.51
N VAL A 435 2.37 22.48 -20.32
CA VAL A 435 3.50 21.57 -20.11
C VAL A 435 3.06 20.45 -19.16
N PRO A 436 2.70 19.27 -19.70
CA PRO A 436 2.35 18.11 -18.88
C PRO A 436 3.49 17.68 -17.96
N LEU A 437 3.16 17.31 -16.73
CA LEU A 437 4.13 16.80 -15.76
C LEU A 437 4.86 15.57 -16.31
N LYS A 438 4.16 14.67 -17.00
CA LYS A 438 4.76 13.51 -17.65
C LYS A 438 5.86 13.91 -18.64
N GLN A 439 5.60 14.94 -19.45
CA GLN A 439 6.60 15.46 -20.39
C GLN A 439 7.82 16.01 -19.65
N VAL A 440 7.65 16.75 -18.55
CA VAL A 440 8.75 17.27 -17.74
C VAL A 440 9.64 16.13 -17.22
N LEU A 441 9.03 15.04 -16.77
CA LEU A 441 9.74 13.87 -16.22
C LEU A 441 10.46 13.05 -17.29
N GLU A 442 9.90 12.96 -18.50
CA GLU A 442 10.49 12.22 -19.63
C GLU A 442 11.60 13.00 -20.36
N THR A 443 11.57 14.34 -20.27
CA THR A 443 12.47 15.21 -21.05
C THR A 443 13.77 15.53 -20.32
N ALA A 444 14.25 14.65 -19.42
CA ALA A 444 15.58 14.78 -18.79
C ALA A 444 16.67 14.92 -19.86
N ARG A 445 17.14 16.16 -20.08
CA ARG A 445 18.16 16.50 -21.08
C ARG A 445 19.45 16.97 -20.41
N GLY A 446 20.56 16.30 -20.76
CA GLY A 446 21.91 16.74 -20.37
C GLY A 446 22.31 16.34 -18.95
N ALA A 447 23.00 17.24 -18.25
CA ALA A 447 23.58 16.99 -16.91
C ALA A 447 22.62 17.27 -15.74
N LYS A 448 21.41 17.78 -15.99
CA LYS A 448 20.42 18.09 -14.95
C LYS A 448 19.67 16.84 -14.51
N THR A 449 19.43 16.72 -13.21
CA THR A 449 18.59 15.66 -12.65
C THR A 449 17.12 15.88 -12.98
N VAL A 450 16.31 14.82 -12.94
CA VAL A 450 14.84 14.92 -13.15
C VAL A 450 14.20 15.88 -12.13
N LEU A 451 14.68 15.87 -10.88
CA LEU A 451 14.21 16.80 -9.85
C LEU A 451 14.55 18.25 -10.19
N GLU A 452 15.78 18.53 -10.59
CA GLU A 452 16.19 19.89 -10.97
C GLU A 452 15.34 20.42 -12.13
N GLN A 453 15.07 19.58 -13.12
CA GLN A 453 14.20 19.94 -14.23
C GLN A 453 12.76 20.18 -13.79
N LEU A 454 12.23 19.37 -12.87
CA LEU A 454 10.89 19.59 -12.31
C LEU A 454 10.82 20.93 -11.59
N VAL A 455 11.77 21.22 -10.70
CA VAL A 455 11.81 22.49 -9.96
C VAL A 455 11.96 23.67 -10.92
N GLU A 456 12.82 23.57 -11.92
CA GLU A 456 12.99 24.61 -12.95
C GLU A 456 11.72 24.81 -13.79
N SER A 457 11.05 23.73 -14.18
CA SER A 457 9.81 23.79 -14.97
C SER A 457 8.68 24.44 -14.18
N ILE A 458 8.57 24.11 -12.89
CA ILE A 458 7.64 24.78 -11.96
C ILE A 458 7.98 26.26 -11.84
N GLN A 459 9.24 26.58 -11.61
CA GLN A 459 9.69 27.96 -11.41
C GLN A 459 9.46 28.83 -12.66
N THR A 460 9.78 28.32 -13.85
CA THR A 460 9.66 29.08 -15.10
C THR A 460 8.23 29.24 -15.60
N SER A 461 7.33 28.34 -15.18
CA SER A 461 5.90 28.40 -15.52
C SER A 461 5.24 29.60 -14.85
N ARG A 462 4.26 30.20 -15.53
CA ARG A 462 3.50 31.35 -14.98
C ARG A 462 2.59 30.95 -13.82
N PHE A 463 2.07 29.73 -13.90
CA PHE A 463 1.28 29.08 -12.86
C PHE A 463 1.26 27.57 -13.11
N ALA A 464 0.68 26.81 -12.18
CA ALA A 464 0.50 25.37 -12.32
C ALA A 464 -0.94 24.94 -12.02
N ILE A 465 -1.39 23.84 -12.61
CA ILE A 465 -2.69 23.22 -12.34
C ILE A 465 -2.48 21.78 -11.91
N TYR A 466 -3.02 21.42 -10.75
CA TYR A 466 -2.89 20.09 -10.16
C TYR A 466 -4.25 19.43 -9.93
N ARG A 467 -4.41 18.19 -10.37
CA ARG A 467 -5.43 17.30 -9.84
C ARG A 467 -4.93 16.74 -8.49
N VAL A 468 -5.78 16.78 -7.46
CA VAL A 468 -5.38 16.47 -6.07
C VAL A 468 -6.27 15.43 -5.38
N ASP A 469 -6.90 14.56 -6.16
CA ASP A 469 -7.68 13.44 -5.63
C ASP A 469 -6.81 12.23 -5.24
N GLU A 470 -7.44 11.30 -4.51
CA GLU A 470 -6.87 10.02 -4.07
C GLU A 470 -6.35 9.11 -5.19
N GLU A 471 -6.63 9.42 -6.46
CA GLU A 471 -6.16 8.66 -7.62
C GLU A 471 -4.85 9.24 -8.17
N CYS A 472 -4.50 10.46 -7.79
CA CYS A 472 -3.28 11.10 -8.26
C CYS A 472 -2.02 10.46 -7.67
N SER A 473 -0.96 10.44 -8.47
CA SER A 473 0.35 9.90 -8.12
C SER A 473 1.08 10.74 -7.07
N ALA A 474 1.95 10.08 -6.30
CA ALA A 474 2.87 10.73 -5.37
C ALA A 474 3.69 11.87 -6.02
N THR A 475 4.06 11.73 -7.29
CA THR A 475 4.83 12.75 -8.02
C THR A 475 4.02 14.03 -8.26
N THR A 476 2.70 13.91 -8.43
CA THR A 476 1.80 15.07 -8.54
C THR A 476 1.78 15.87 -7.23
N PHE A 477 1.72 15.19 -6.09
CA PHE A 477 1.78 15.82 -4.78
C PHE A 477 3.16 16.40 -4.46
N LEU A 478 4.23 15.74 -4.88
CA LEU A 478 5.59 16.29 -4.81
C LEU A 478 5.69 17.60 -5.60
N ALA A 479 5.19 17.63 -6.84
CA ALA A 479 5.19 18.82 -7.68
C ALA A 479 4.34 19.95 -7.10
N LEU A 480 3.15 19.64 -6.56
CA LEU A 480 2.32 20.59 -5.83
C LEU A 480 3.06 21.16 -4.62
N GLY A 481 3.73 20.31 -3.83
CA GLY A 481 4.52 20.72 -2.68
C GLY A 481 5.64 21.68 -3.08
N ILE A 482 6.37 21.39 -4.17
CA ILE A 482 7.42 22.26 -4.71
C ILE A 482 6.83 23.62 -5.09
N SER A 483 5.69 23.66 -5.78
CA SER A 483 4.99 24.91 -6.13
C SER A 483 4.61 25.73 -4.90
N ILE A 484 4.11 25.08 -3.83
CA ILE A 484 3.80 25.75 -2.57
C ILE A 484 5.07 26.34 -1.95
N GLY A 485 6.15 25.56 -1.85
CA GLY A 485 7.41 26.01 -1.25
C GLY A 485 8.04 27.17 -2.00
N LEU A 486 7.99 27.14 -3.34
CA LEU A 486 8.46 28.23 -4.21
C LEU A 486 7.51 29.45 -4.26
N ASN A 487 6.33 29.35 -3.63
CA ASN A 487 5.26 30.33 -3.74
C ASN A 487 4.85 30.61 -5.20
N GLN A 488 4.83 29.58 -6.04
CA GLN A 488 4.34 29.69 -7.41
C GLN A 488 2.82 29.76 -7.42
N PRO A 489 2.19 30.54 -8.31
CA PRO A 489 0.74 30.53 -8.46
C PRO A 489 0.25 29.15 -8.90
N PHE A 490 -0.79 28.61 -8.26
CA PHE A 490 -1.35 27.33 -8.66
C PHE A 490 -2.87 27.26 -8.50
N LEU A 491 -3.48 26.30 -9.19
CA LEU A 491 -4.86 25.86 -9.02
C LEU A 491 -4.87 24.39 -8.61
N MET A 492 -5.73 24.06 -7.64
CA MET A 492 -6.00 22.69 -7.24
C MET A 492 -7.41 22.31 -7.63
N MET A 493 -7.55 21.12 -8.20
CA MET A 493 -8.80 20.59 -8.70
C MET A 493 -8.99 19.15 -8.24
N HIS A 494 -10.23 18.74 -7.99
CA HIS A 494 -10.53 17.34 -7.69
C HIS A 494 -11.92 16.96 -8.22
N ARG A 495 -12.09 15.67 -8.52
CA ARG A 495 -13.40 15.14 -8.92
C ARG A 495 -14.39 15.16 -7.75
N SER A 496 -15.67 15.40 -8.04
CA SER A 496 -16.68 15.57 -6.99
C SER A 496 -16.87 14.38 -6.04
N ASN A 497 -16.56 13.18 -6.51
CA ASN A 497 -16.75 11.91 -5.80
C ASN A 497 -15.45 11.29 -5.28
N LYS A 498 -14.37 12.08 -5.21
CA LYS A 498 -13.05 11.61 -4.79
C LYS A 498 -12.58 12.35 -3.55
N GLU A 499 -11.88 11.63 -2.68
CA GLU A 499 -11.27 12.22 -1.49
C GLU A 499 -10.00 12.99 -1.84
N VAL A 500 -9.69 13.97 -1.00
CA VAL A 500 -8.45 14.77 -1.06
C VAL A 500 -7.63 14.50 0.21
N PRO A 501 -6.28 14.53 0.12
CA PRO A 501 -5.42 14.32 1.27
C PRO A 501 -5.70 15.29 2.42
N LEU A 502 -5.48 14.79 3.64
CA LEU A 502 -5.80 15.50 4.88
C LEU A 502 -5.13 16.87 4.96
N ASP A 503 -3.89 17.00 4.48
CA ASP A 503 -3.13 18.25 4.54
C ASP A 503 -3.65 19.36 3.61
N LEU A 504 -4.41 18.98 2.58
CA LEU A 504 -5.06 19.92 1.66
C LEU A 504 -6.47 20.31 2.12
N ARG A 505 -7.03 19.63 3.13
CA ARG A 505 -8.38 19.93 3.61
C ARG A 505 -8.45 21.36 4.15
N GLY A 506 -9.52 22.06 3.77
CA GLY A 506 -9.74 23.46 4.12
C GLY A 506 -9.11 24.46 3.14
N MET A 507 -8.32 24.01 2.15
CA MET A 507 -7.88 24.88 1.07
C MET A 507 -8.98 25.09 0.02
N GLY A 508 -8.94 26.25 -0.66
CA GLY A 508 -9.79 26.51 -1.80
C GLY A 508 -9.41 25.60 -2.97
N MET A 509 -10.27 24.65 -3.30
CA MET A 509 -10.10 23.71 -4.41
C MET A 509 -11.32 23.77 -5.33
N TYR A 510 -11.11 23.66 -6.64
CA TYR A 510 -12.22 23.55 -7.57
C TYR A 510 -12.67 22.09 -7.70
N GLN A 511 -13.92 21.85 -7.34
CA GLN A 511 -14.55 20.55 -7.45
C GLN A 511 -15.31 20.47 -8.78
N PHE A 512 -15.00 19.47 -9.61
CA PHE A 512 -15.67 19.27 -10.90
C PHE A 512 -16.33 17.88 -11.01
N PRO A 513 -17.56 17.79 -11.56
CA PRO A 513 -18.27 16.51 -11.67
C PRO A 513 -17.82 15.68 -12.88
N ASN A 514 -17.40 16.32 -13.95
CA ASN A 514 -16.95 15.70 -15.20
C ASN A 514 -16.10 16.69 -16.03
N PHE A 515 -15.43 16.17 -17.06
CA PHE A 515 -14.51 16.92 -17.92
C PHE A 515 -15.19 18.01 -18.75
N THR A 516 -16.39 17.76 -19.27
CA THR A 516 -17.17 18.81 -19.98
C THR A 516 -17.49 20.00 -19.08
N THR A 517 -17.80 19.74 -17.80
CA THR A 517 -18.04 20.84 -16.84
C THR A 517 -16.75 21.58 -16.53
N LEU A 518 -15.64 20.86 -16.35
CA LEU A 518 -14.33 21.45 -16.12
C LEU A 518 -13.92 22.38 -17.28
N GLU A 519 -14.03 21.93 -18.53
CA GLU A 519 -13.73 22.71 -19.73
C GLU A 519 -14.54 24.02 -19.79
N ASN A 520 -15.84 23.96 -19.50
CA ASN A 520 -16.74 25.13 -19.57
C ASN A 520 -16.57 26.11 -18.40
N GLU A 521 -16.19 25.63 -17.22
CA GLU A 521 -16.22 26.43 -15.99
C GLU A 521 -14.84 26.93 -15.54
N ILE A 522 -13.73 26.33 -16.00
CA ILE A 522 -12.38 26.68 -15.53
C ILE A 522 -12.05 28.16 -15.74
N ILE A 523 -12.35 28.70 -16.92
CA ILE A 523 -12.10 30.12 -17.25
C ILE A 523 -12.95 31.06 -16.39
N PRO A 524 -14.30 30.97 -16.40
CA PRO A 524 -15.13 31.90 -15.64
C PRO A 524 -14.92 31.80 -14.13
N ARG A 525 -14.64 30.60 -13.59
CA ARG A 525 -14.40 30.43 -12.14
C ARG A 525 -13.04 30.95 -11.68
N HIS A 526 -12.03 30.91 -12.54
CA HIS A 526 -10.65 31.31 -12.19
C HIS A 526 -10.18 32.57 -12.93
N GLN A 527 -11.11 33.36 -13.46
CA GLN A 527 -10.84 34.53 -14.29
C GLN A 527 -9.83 35.50 -13.65
N ASN A 528 -9.93 35.76 -12.34
CA ASN A 528 -9.01 36.65 -11.65
C ASN A 528 -7.55 36.15 -11.66
N LEU A 529 -7.36 34.85 -11.46
CA LEU A 529 -6.03 34.23 -11.49
C LEU A 529 -5.51 34.18 -12.93
N LEU A 530 -6.35 33.75 -13.87
CA LEU A 530 -5.97 33.62 -15.28
C LEU A 530 -5.70 34.97 -15.93
N ASN A 531 -6.49 36.01 -15.69
CA ASN A 531 -6.18 37.35 -16.20
C ASN A 531 -4.84 37.88 -15.68
N ARG A 532 -4.42 37.47 -14.48
CA ARG A 532 -3.17 37.91 -13.87
C ARG A 532 -1.96 37.16 -14.41
N TYR A 533 -2.09 35.86 -14.69
CA TYR A 533 -0.95 35.01 -15.01
C TYR A 533 -0.99 34.39 -16.41
N ALA A 534 -2.15 34.25 -17.05
CA ALA A 534 -2.28 33.74 -18.42
C ALA A 534 -2.27 34.84 -19.49
N GLY A 535 -2.63 36.08 -19.12
CA GLY A 535 -2.75 37.24 -20.01
C GLY A 535 -1.45 37.85 -20.54
#